data_AF-A0A316QBV1-F1
#
_entry.id   AF-A0A316QBV1-F1
#
_cell.length_a   1.000
_cell.length_b   1.000
_cell.length_c   1.000
_cell.angle_alpha   90.00
_cell.angle_beta   90.00
_cell.angle_gamma   90.00
#
_symmetry.space_group_name_H-M   'P 1'
#
loop_
_entity.id
_entity.type
_entity.pdbx_description
1 polymer ?
#
loop_
_entity_poly.entity_id
_entity_poly.type
_entity_poly.pdbx_seq_one_letter_code
_entity_poly.pdbx_strand_id
1 'polypeptide(L)'
;MKRMILFIFMTLFLFAGCNSRETHQIDDYIWEMISIQSIDEGGEIVAHGSTATGVLETDVQKELICRAKNGILTLTDKTADKTYTGTYRLETTTPDSVIYMVTIENSDGTAVAAHTTYADGSREPTLIIITDGYVLNFFAGSATS
;
A
#
# COMPACT_ATOMS: atom_id res chain seq x y z
N MET A 1 52.61 27.98 0.44
CA MET A 1 51.56 27.17 -0.22
C MET A 1 51.59 25.71 0.26
N LYS A 2 51.34 25.46 1.56
CA LYS A 2 51.23 24.09 2.14
C LYS A 2 50.14 23.95 3.21
N ARG A 3 49.46 25.06 3.56
CA ARG A 3 48.35 25.10 4.54
C ARG A 3 46.97 25.25 3.90
N MET A 4 46.90 25.37 2.58
CA MET A 4 45.67 25.61 1.81
C MET A 4 45.24 24.39 0.97
N ILE A 5 45.77 23.20 1.29
CA ILE A 5 45.34 21.93 0.68
C ILE A 5 44.48 21.12 1.67
N LEU A 6 44.55 21.43 2.97
CA LEU A 6 43.83 20.68 4.00
C LEU A 6 42.33 21.02 4.09
N PHE A 7 41.89 22.13 3.52
CA PHE A 7 40.48 22.54 3.56
C PHE A 7 39.61 21.92 2.46
N ILE A 8 40.21 21.35 1.41
CA ILE A 8 39.47 20.78 0.27
C ILE A 8 39.08 19.32 0.52
N PHE A 9 39.76 18.63 1.45
CA PHE A 9 39.41 17.25 1.82
C PHE A 9 38.28 17.16 2.86
N MET A 10 37.95 18.25 3.55
CA MET A 10 36.90 18.26 4.59
C MET A 10 35.50 18.55 4.03
N THR A 11 35.38 19.07 2.81
CA THR A 11 34.11 19.38 2.15
C THR A 11 33.50 18.21 1.37
N LEU A 12 34.21 17.08 1.21
CA LEU A 12 33.70 15.91 0.46
C LEU A 12 32.80 14.96 1.27
N PHE A 13 32.58 15.20 2.57
CA PHE A 13 31.81 14.30 3.43
C PHE A 13 30.32 14.68 3.62
N LEU A 14 29.83 15.74 2.98
CA LEU A 14 28.48 16.28 3.24
C LEU A 14 27.41 15.94 2.21
N PHE A 15 27.68 15.06 1.23
CA PHE A 15 26.68 14.59 0.26
C PHE A 15 26.33 13.11 0.41
N ALA A 16 26.35 12.58 1.63
CA ALA A 16 25.47 11.45 1.95
C ALA A 16 24.04 12.00 2.06
N GLY A 17 23.44 12.34 0.91
CA GLY A 17 22.01 12.54 0.80
C GLY A 17 21.35 11.21 1.08
N CYS A 18 21.14 10.92 2.36
CA CYS A 18 20.25 9.85 2.79
C CYS A 18 18.85 10.35 2.43
N ASN A 19 18.45 10.13 1.17
CA ASN A 19 17.05 10.16 0.80
C ASN A 19 16.42 8.99 1.54
N SER A 20 16.02 9.21 2.79
CA SER A 20 15.16 8.28 3.52
C SER A 20 13.83 8.29 2.78
N ARG A 21 13.72 7.43 1.76
CA ARG A 21 12.41 7.04 1.23
C ARG A 21 11.72 6.36 2.39
N GLU A 22 10.79 7.07 3.02
CA GLU A 22 9.93 6.49 4.05
C GLU A 22 9.25 5.28 3.41
N THR A 23 9.42 4.11 4.02
CA THR A 23 8.70 2.90 3.62
C THR A 23 7.57 2.72 4.61
N HIS A 24 6.35 2.63 4.12
CA HIS A 24 5.19 2.51 4.98
C HIS A 24 4.89 1.06 5.29
N GLN A 25 4.61 0.78 6.56
CA GLN A 25 4.16 -0.52 7.01
C GLN A 25 2.66 -0.69 6.72
N ILE A 26 2.20 -1.95 6.67
CA ILE A 26 0.78 -2.26 6.45
C ILE A 26 -0.11 -1.77 7.59
N ASP A 27 0.43 -1.54 8.78
CA ASP A 27 -0.27 -1.06 9.98
C ASP A 27 -0.10 0.45 10.25
N ASP A 28 0.53 1.19 9.34
CA ASP A 28 0.64 2.66 9.44
C ASP A 28 -0.69 3.38 9.19
N TYR A 29 -1.62 2.74 8.47
CA TYR A 29 -2.87 3.36 8.02
C TYR A 29 -4.09 2.47 8.23
N ILE A 30 -5.25 3.11 8.26
CA ILE A 30 -6.53 2.47 7.92
C ILE A 30 -6.68 2.61 6.42
N TRP A 31 -6.79 1.50 5.71
CA TRP A 31 -6.79 1.48 4.25
C TRP A 31 -8.21 1.47 3.70
N GLU A 32 -8.50 2.34 2.75
CA GLU A 32 -9.81 2.48 2.11
C GLU A 32 -9.74 2.00 0.66
N MET A 33 -10.67 1.12 0.28
CA MET A 33 -10.66 0.46 -1.02
C MET A 33 -10.96 1.43 -2.17
N ILE A 34 -10.19 1.27 -3.24
CA ILE A 34 -10.34 1.97 -4.52
C ILE A 34 -11.04 1.07 -5.53
N SER A 35 -10.58 -0.17 -5.66
CA SER A 35 -11.11 -1.13 -6.63
C SER A 35 -10.81 -2.57 -6.24
N ILE A 36 -11.62 -3.46 -6.79
CA ILE A 36 -11.37 -4.90 -6.83
C ILE A 36 -11.29 -5.28 -8.30
N GLN A 37 -10.22 -5.96 -8.69
CA GLN A 37 -10.01 -6.47 -10.04
C GLN A 37 -9.98 -7.98 -10.04
N SER A 38 -10.60 -8.58 -11.06
CA SER A 38 -10.58 -10.02 -11.30
C SER A 38 -9.35 -10.41 -12.12
N ILE A 39 -8.51 -11.31 -11.61
CA ILE A 39 -7.36 -11.84 -12.35
C ILE A 39 -7.84 -12.78 -13.46
N ASP A 40 -8.85 -13.59 -13.19
CA ASP A 40 -9.40 -14.57 -14.12
C ASP A 40 -10.09 -13.92 -15.33
N GLU A 41 -10.63 -12.71 -15.14
CA GLU A 41 -11.26 -11.89 -16.19
C GLU A 41 -10.28 -10.84 -16.75
N GLY A 42 -8.98 -11.12 -16.73
CA GLY A 42 -7.97 -10.31 -17.41
C GLY A 42 -7.72 -8.93 -16.80
N GLY A 43 -8.08 -8.72 -15.53
CA GLY A 43 -7.89 -7.47 -14.80
C GLY A 43 -9.10 -6.54 -14.78
N GLU A 44 -10.28 -6.99 -15.23
CA GLU A 44 -11.52 -6.20 -15.21
C GLU A 44 -11.85 -5.71 -13.79
N ILE A 45 -12.29 -4.46 -13.67
CA ILE A 45 -12.73 -3.90 -12.40
C ILE A 45 -14.14 -4.42 -12.09
N VAL A 46 -14.24 -5.33 -11.13
CA VAL A 46 -15.50 -5.96 -10.72
C VAL A 46 -16.23 -5.22 -9.59
N ALA A 47 -15.50 -4.38 -8.84
CA ALA A 47 -16.10 -3.45 -7.88
C ALA A 47 -15.24 -2.19 -7.69
N HIS A 48 -15.88 -1.09 -7.31
CA HIS A 48 -15.22 0.20 -7.09
C HIS A 48 -15.54 0.81 -5.73
N GLY A 49 -14.61 1.63 -5.22
CA GLY A 49 -14.75 2.39 -3.98
C GLY A 49 -15.63 3.62 -4.16
N SER A 50 -16.02 4.24 -3.04
CA SER A 50 -16.80 5.48 -3.03
C SER A 50 -16.03 6.69 -3.57
N THR A 51 -14.70 6.65 -3.53
CA THR A 51 -13.80 7.71 -4.01
C THR A 51 -13.35 7.48 -5.46
N ALA A 52 -13.81 6.41 -6.12
CA ALA A 52 -13.46 6.13 -7.50
C ALA A 52 -14.01 7.23 -8.43
N THR A 53 -13.15 7.80 -9.26
CA THR A 53 -13.50 8.85 -10.24
C THR A 53 -13.30 8.36 -11.66
N GLY A 54 -14.21 8.70 -12.58
CA GLY A 54 -14.08 8.38 -14.01
C GLY A 54 -15.28 7.59 -14.56
N VAL A 55 -15.14 7.06 -15.78
CA VAL A 55 -16.07 6.07 -16.32
C VAL A 55 -15.65 4.72 -15.76
N LEU A 56 -16.56 4.07 -15.04
CA LEU A 56 -16.33 2.79 -14.38
C LEU A 56 -16.90 1.67 -15.26
N GLU A 57 -16.18 0.56 -15.34
CA GLU A 57 -16.60 -0.64 -16.09
C GLU A 57 -17.76 -1.36 -15.40
N THR A 58 -17.92 -1.13 -14.09
CA THR A 58 -18.92 -1.74 -13.21
C THR A 58 -19.69 -0.68 -12.43
N ASP A 59 -20.95 -0.96 -12.12
CA ASP A 59 -21.80 -0.17 -11.20
C ASP A 59 -21.79 -0.73 -9.76
N VAL A 60 -20.99 -1.77 -9.51
CA VAL A 60 -20.87 -2.40 -8.19
C VAL A 60 -19.97 -1.56 -7.28
N GLN A 61 -20.60 -0.75 -6.43
CA GLN A 61 -19.92 -0.03 -5.37
C GLN A 61 -19.71 -0.92 -4.13
N LYS A 62 -18.50 -0.88 -3.57
CA LYS A 62 -18.15 -1.51 -2.29
C LYS A 62 -17.41 -0.53 -1.38
N GLU A 63 -17.72 -0.59 -0.09
CA GLU A 63 -16.98 0.16 0.93
C GLU A 63 -16.23 -0.85 1.82
N LEU A 64 -15.01 -1.17 1.39
CA LEU A 64 -14.14 -2.11 2.08
C LEU A 64 -13.03 -1.34 2.82
N ILE A 65 -12.90 -1.60 4.11
CA ILE A 65 -11.85 -1.02 4.96
C ILE A 65 -10.90 -2.11 5.41
N CYS A 66 -9.60 -1.93 5.15
CA CYS A 66 -8.55 -2.81 5.63
C CYS A 66 -7.85 -2.20 6.86
N ARG A 67 -7.68 -2.99 7.90
CA ARG A 67 -6.87 -2.65 9.07
C ARG A 67 -5.90 -3.79 9.37
N ALA A 68 -4.65 -3.44 9.65
CA ALA A 68 -3.63 -4.36 10.12
C ALA A 68 -3.15 -3.91 11.49
N LYS A 69 -3.03 -4.84 12.43
CA LYS A 69 -2.41 -4.58 13.74
C LYS A 69 -1.96 -5.87 14.38
N ASN A 70 -0.75 -5.90 14.92
CA ASN A 70 -0.22 -7.02 15.70
C ASN A 70 -0.34 -8.38 14.98
N GLY A 71 -0.06 -8.41 13.67
CA GLY A 71 -0.15 -9.63 12.85
C GLY A 71 -1.57 -10.05 12.46
N ILE A 72 -2.61 -9.31 12.87
CA ILE A 72 -4.00 -9.53 12.50
C ILE A 72 -4.39 -8.55 11.39
N LEU A 73 -5.01 -9.05 10.33
CA LEU A 73 -5.58 -8.27 9.24
C LEU A 73 -7.12 -8.40 9.28
N THR A 74 -7.84 -7.30 9.13
CA THR A 74 -9.31 -7.31 9.03
C THR A 74 -9.75 -6.53 7.80
N LEU A 75 -10.65 -7.12 7.00
CA LEU A 75 -11.35 -6.46 5.91
C LEU A 75 -12.83 -6.31 6.28
N THR A 76 -13.29 -5.08 6.47
CA THR A 76 -14.70 -4.79 6.79
C THR A 76 -15.41 -4.27 5.55
N ASP A 77 -16.30 -5.08 4.96
CA ASP A 77 -17.24 -4.68 3.91
C ASP A 77 -18.46 -4.04 4.59
N LYS A 78 -18.50 -2.71 4.61
CA LYS A 78 -19.62 -1.96 5.18
C LYS A 78 -20.89 -2.04 4.33
N THR A 79 -20.76 -2.30 3.04
CA THR A 79 -21.90 -2.45 2.12
C THR A 79 -22.66 -3.74 2.41
N ALA A 80 -21.96 -4.79 2.87
CA ALA A 80 -22.54 -6.09 3.21
C ALA A 80 -22.65 -6.37 4.73
N ASP A 81 -22.27 -5.41 5.58
CA ASP A 81 -22.15 -5.56 7.03
C ASP A 81 -21.39 -6.84 7.43
N LYS A 82 -20.23 -7.08 6.78
CA LYS A 82 -19.43 -8.28 6.95
C LYS A 82 -17.97 -7.94 7.20
N THR A 83 -17.35 -8.66 8.14
CA THR A 83 -15.92 -8.57 8.39
C THR A 83 -15.26 -9.91 8.12
N TYR A 84 -14.17 -9.86 7.36
CA TYR A 84 -13.26 -10.98 7.11
C TYR A 84 -12.02 -10.80 7.97
N THR A 85 -11.55 -11.89 8.58
CA THR A 85 -10.37 -11.86 9.44
C THR A 85 -9.25 -12.66 8.80
N GLY A 86 -8.03 -12.19 8.99
CA GLY A 86 -6.84 -12.81 8.49
C GLY A 86 -5.62 -12.52 9.35
N THR A 87 -4.48 -13.00 8.87
CA THR A 87 -3.16 -12.72 9.44
C THR A 87 -2.25 -12.14 8.39
N TYR A 88 -1.23 -11.40 8.83
CA TYR A 88 -0.16 -10.92 7.97
C TYR A 88 1.20 -11.16 8.63
N ARG A 89 2.22 -11.45 7.82
CA ARG A 89 3.61 -11.56 8.26
C ARG A 89 4.53 -10.89 7.26
N LEU A 90 5.52 -10.14 7.75
CA LEU A 90 6.55 -9.52 6.91
C LEU A 90 7.28 -10.60 6.12
N GLU A 91 7.41 -10.39 4.81
CA GLU A 91 8.20 -11.25 3.93
C GLU A 91 9.49 -10.54 3.51
N THR A 92 9.41 -9.32 2.99
CA THR A 92 10.57 -8.57 2.49
C THR A 92 10.34 -7.07 2.56
N THR A 93 11.41 -6.32 2.81
CA THR A 93 11.44 -4.86 2.70
C THR A 93 12.41 -4.45 1.59
N THR A 94 11.97 -3.58 0.70
CA THR A 94 12.79 -2.94 -0.34
C THR A 94 12.84 -1.42 -0.10
N PRO A 95 13.70 -0.66 -0.81
CA PRO A 95 13.70 0.79 -0.70
C PRO A 95 12.38 1.48 -1.09
N ASP A 96 11.50 0.80 -1.84
CA ASP A 96 10.29 1.39 -2.42
C ASP A 96 9.00 0.69 -1.95
N SER A 97 9.09 -0.43 -1.21
CA SER A 97 7.92 -1.21 -0.78
C SER A 97 8.20 -2.13 0.41
N VAL A 98 7.13 -2.54 1.09
CA VAL A 98 7.13 -3.60 2.09
C VAL A 98 6.14 -4.68 1.65
N ILE A 99 6.62 -5.92 1.58
CA ILE A 99 5.87 -7.09 1.10
C ILE A 99 5.56 -8.01 2.28
N TYR A 100 4.32 -8.46 2.34
CA TYR A 100 3.80 -9.34 3.37
C TYR A 100 3.16 -10.57 2.74
N MET A 101 3.31 -11.71 3.40
CA MET A 101 2.40 -12.83 3.20
C MET A 101 1.15 -12.61 4.03
N VAL A 102 -0.02 -12.82 3.44
CA VAL A 102 -1.31 -12.72 4.13
C VAL A 102 -2.10 -14.01 3.99
N THR A 103 -2.94 -14.29 4.98
CA THR A 103 -3.97 -15.32 4.89
C THR A 103 -5.27 -14.68 5.34
N ILE A 104 -6.28 -14.59 4.47
CA ILE A 104 -7.58 -14.00 4.77
C ILE A 104 -8.61 -15.13 4.70
N GLU A 105 -9.33 -15.36 5.80
CA GLU A 105 -10.13 -16.58 5.99
C GLU A 105 -9.28 -17.84 5.78
N ASN A 106 -9.37 -18.48 4.62
CA ASN A 106 -8.59 -19.67 4.25
C ASN A 106 -7.80 -19.48 2.94
N SER A 107 -7.72 -18.25 2.43
CA SER A 107 -7.04 -17.93 1.18
C SER A 107 -5.72 -17.24 1.47
N ASP A 108 -4.64 -17.88 1.03
CA ASP A 108 -3.31 -17.27 1.06
C ASP A 108 -3.18 -16.17 0.01
N GLY A 109 -2.26 -15.24 0.24
CA GLY A 109 -2.04 -14.12 -0.65
C GLY A 109 -0.79 -13.32 -0.30
N THR A 110 -0.62 -12.23 -1.03
CA THR A 110 0.45 -11.27 -0.85
C THR A 110 -0.13 -9.88 -0.67
N ALA A 111 0.38 -9.13 0.29
CA ALA A 111 0.09 -7.70 0.43
C ALA A 111 1.36 -6.87 0.19
N VAL A 112 1.22 -5.76 -0.53
CA VAL A 112 2.32 -4.85 -0.87
C VAL A 112 1.92 -3.44 -0.42
N ALA A 113 2.64 -2.92 0.58
CA ALA A 113 2.55 -1.52 1.00
C ALA A 113 3.64 -0.71 0.29
N ALA A 114 3.26 0.33 -0.45
CA ALA A 114 4.16 1.13 -1.29
C ALA A 114 3.65 2.57 -1.46
N HIS A 115 4.21 3.29 -2.43
CA HIS A 115 3.67 4.57 -2.91
C HIS A 115 3.24 4.46 -4.37
N THR A 116 2.12 5.09 -4.69
CA THR A 116 1.83 5.52 -6.06
C THR A 116 2.44 6.90 -6.27
N THR A 117 3.27 7.05 -7.30
CA THR A 117 3.78 8.36 -7.73
C THR A 117 3.00 8.82 -8.95
N TYR A 118 2.36 9.97 -8.86
CA TYR A 118 1.56 10.54 -9.95
C TYR A 118 2.43 11.38 -10.90
N ALA A 119 1.87 11.72 -12.06
CA ALA A 119 2.58 12.47 -13.10
C ALA A 119 3.04 13.87 -12.65
N ASP A 120 2.37 14.47 -11.65
CA ASP A 120 2.75 15.74 -11.03
C ASP A 120 3.86 15.58 -9.96
N GLY A 121 4.35 14.36 -9.74
CA GLY A 121 5.36 14.03 -8.74
C GLY A 121 4.82 13.86 -7.32
N SER A 122 3.51 14.05 -7.10
CA SER A 122 2.89 13.75 -5.82
C SER A 122 2.94 12.24 -5.53
N ARG A 123 3.00 11.89 -4.24
CA ARG A 123 3.11 10.51 -3.77
C ARG A 123 2.00 10.23 -2.78
N GLU A 124 1.36 9.09 -2.91
CA GLU A 124 0.31 8.64 -2.01
C GLU A 124 0.58 7.20 -1.57
N PRO A 125 0.46 6.86 -0.28
CA PRO A 125 0.60 5.49 0.17
C PRO A 125 -0.49 4.60 -0.44
N THR A 126 -0.08 3.44 -0.92
CA THR A 126 -0.98 2.42 -1.46
C THR A 126 -0.74 1.07 -0.82
N LEU A 127 -1.84 0.33 -0.69
CA LEU A 127 -1.82 -1.08 -0.32
C LEU A 127 -2.49 -1.88 -1.44
N ILE A 128 -1.81 -2.91 -1.90
CA ILE A 128 -2.33 -3.88 -2.86
C ILE A 128 -2.38 -5.23 -2.17
N ILE A 129 -3.53 -5.90 -2.18
CA ILE A 129 -3.67 -7.28 -1.69
C ILE A 129 -4.07 -8.17 -2.85
N ILE A 130 -3.32 -9.24 -3.06
CA ILE A 130 -3.57 -10.24 -4.09
C ILE A 130 -3.93 -11.54 -3.37
N THR A 131 -5.17 -12.00 -3.54
CA THR A 131 -5.68 -13.24 -2.93
C THR A 131 -6.89 -13.75 -3.67
N ASP A 132 -7.08 -15.08 -3.70
CA ASP A 132 -8.27 -15.74 -4.23
C ASP A 132 -8.71 -15.30 -5.64
N GLY A 133 -7.76 -15.07 -6.54
CA GLY A 133 -8.05 -14.63 -7.92
C GLY A 133 -8.40 -13.14 -8.06
N TYR A 134 -8.26 -12.34 -7.00
CA TYR A 134 -8.54 -10.91 -7.02
C TYR A 134 -7.34 -10.06 -6.64
N VAL A 135 -7.33 -8.83 -7.16
CA VAL A 135 -6.44 -7.74 -6.72
C VAL A 135 -7.29 -6.65 -6.09
N LEU A 136 -7.06 -6.39 -4.81
CA LEU A 136 -7.73 -5.34 -4.04
C LEU A 136 -6.76 -4.17 -3.89
N ASN A 137 -7.17 -2.99 -4.38
CA ASN A 137 -6.37 -1.77 -4.31
C ASN A 137 -6.93 -0.83 -3.25
N PHE A 138 -6.06 -0.26 -2.43
CA PHE A 138 -6.42 0.66 -1.36
C PHE A 138 -5.52 1.90 -1.32
N PHE A 139 -6.09 3.02 -0.89
CA PHE A 139 -5.35 4.20 -0.45
C PHE A 139 -5.33 4.28 1.07
N ALA A 140 -4.34 5.01 1.60
CA ALA A 140 -4.36 5.41 3.00
C ALA A 140 -5.58 6.30 3.28
N GLY A 141 -6.51 5.78 4.08
CA GLY A 141 -7.57 6.58 4.68
C GLY A 141 -7.01 7.46 5.81
N SER A 142 -7.81 8.39 6.29
CA SER A 142 -7.45 9.20 7.46
C SER A 142 -7.30 8.31 8.70
N ALA A 143 -6.08 8.25 9.27
CA ALA A 143 -5.82 7.54 10.51
C ALA A 143 -6.64 8.19 11.64
N THR A 144 -7.64 7.47 12.18
CA THR A 144 -8.25 7.87 13.44
C THR A 144 -7.28 7.52 14.56
N SER A 145 -6.56 8.53 15.04
CA SER A 145 -5.78 8.48 16.28
C SER A 145 -6.66 8.19 17.50
#